data_AF-A0A1Y6MHS5-F1
#
_entry.id   AF-A0A1Y6MHS5-F1
#
_cell.length_a   1.000
_cell.length_b   1.000
_cell.length_c   1.000
_cell.angle_alpha   90.00
_cell.angle_beta   90.00
_cell.angle_gamma   90.00
#
_symmetry.space_group_name_H-M   'P 1'
#
loop_
_entity.id
_entity.type
_entity.pdbx_description
1 polymer ?
#
loop_
_entity_poly.entity_id
_entity_poly.type
_entity_poly.pdbx_seq_one_letter_code
_entity_poly.pdbx_strand_id
1 'polypeptide(L)'
;MDILLLSNGKIAGNTHVMEFAADAIIDQVKRTGAKHFVVIPYAVIRSSHDDRVALVQATFDKLGLDCIATGLHNAPDPVAAIEQADGIIVSGGNTWVLNKTLHDLGLVGPIRKAVLKQGKAYIGWSAGTNIGCPTIRTTNDMPIVTGAILSSLNFVPFQINPHYLEASVEGHMGETRDERIQEFLEVNKHEPVIGIPEGTWLAIADNNISYHAANGKPLKFFSYGNEPVYYQPGDDVQFLMDLSY
;
A
#
# COMPACT_ATOMS: atom_id res chain seq x y z
N MET A 1 -15.17 -4.57 0.01
CA MET A 1 -13.73 -4.61 -0.35
C MET A 1 -12.95 -5.04 0.87
N ASP A 2 -11.83 -5.73 0.68
CA ASP A 2 -10.98 -6.22 1.77
C ASP A 2 -9.51 -5.91 1.45
N ILE A 3 -8.94 -4.92 2.15
CA ILE A 3 -7.70 -4.25 1.75
C ILE A 3 -6.82 -4.02 2.98
N LEU A 4 -5.55 -4.40 2.88
CA LEU A 4 -4.49 -4.04 3.81
C LEU A 4 -3.47 -3.14 3.10
N LEU A 5 -3.23 -1.95 3.64
CA LEU A 5 -2.26 -0.97 3.13
C LEU A 5 -1.17 -0.75 4.18
N LEU A 6 -0.07 -1.49 4.05
CA LEU A 6 1.04 -1.51 4.99
C LEU A 6 2.05 -0.42 4.64
N SER A 7 2.56 0.29 5.65
CA SER A 7 3.54 1.35 5.42
C SER A 7 4.84 0.80 4.82
N ASN A 8 5.34 -0.33 5.32
CA ASN A 8 6.60 -0.94 4.93
C ASN A 8 6.52 -2.47 4.90
N GLY A 9 7.56 -3.12 4.36
CA GLY A 9 7.58 -4.58 4.22
C GLY A 9 7.99 -5.32 5.50
N LYS A 10 8.85 -4.76 6.34
CA LYS A 10 9.39 -5.40 7.57
C LYS A 10 9.87 -4.35 8.56
N ILE A 11 9.71 -4.62 9.86
CA ILE A 11 10.32 -3.87 10.96
C ILE A 11 11.48 -4.65 11.59
N ALA A 12 12.27 -3.99 12.46
CA ALA A 12 13.31 -4.65 13.22
C ALA A 12 12.75 -5.83 14.04
N GLY A 13 13.45 -6.96 14.01
CA GLY A 13 13.01 -8.21 14.65
C GLY A 13 12.20 -9.14 13.75
N ASN A 14 11.55 -8.64 12.70
CA ASN A 14 10.84 -9.49 11.75
C ASN A 14 11.82 -10.32 10.91
N THR A 15 11.47 -11.58 10.72
CA THR A 15 12.18 -12.52 9.85
C THR A 15 11.55 -12.59 8.46
N HIS A 16 10.23 -12.38 8.36
CA HIS A 16 9.44 -12.47 7.14
C HIS A 16 8.82 -11.12 6.77
N VAL A 17 8.49 -10.94 5.48
CA VAL A 17 7.77 -9.75 5.03
C VAL A 17 6.36 -9.75 5.60
N MET A 18 5.79 -8.58 5.87
CA MET A 18 4.44 -8.38 6.39
C MET A 18 4.16 -8.99 7.78
N GLU A 19 5.16 -9.59 8.43
CA GLU A 19 5.02 -10.31 9.71
C GLU A 19 4.47 -9.44 10.85
N PHE A 20 4.71 -8.12 10.83
CA PHE A 20 4.16 -7.23 11.86
C PHE A 20 2.64 -7.04 11.76
N ALA A 21 2.05 -7.40 10.63
CA ALA A 21 0.61 -7.37 10.36
C ALA A 21 0.02 -8.80 10.28
N ALA A 22 0.70 -9.80 10.86
CA ALA A 22 0.34 -11.21 10.80
C ALA A 22 -1.14 -11.47 11.13
N ASP A 23 -1.63 -10.94 12.25
CA ASP A 23 -3.02 -11.15 12.69
C ASP A 23 -4.01 -10.59 11.68
N ALA A 24 -3.75 -9.39 11.13
CA ALA A 24 -4.60 -8.79 10.12
C ALA A 24 -4.65 -9.60 8.81
N ILE A 25 -3.52 -10.18 8.40
CA ILE A 25 -3.43 -11.05 7.21
C ILE A 25 -4.19 -12.35 7.46
N ILE A 26 -3.99 -12.98 8.62
CA ILE A 26 -4.70 -14.20 9.01
C ILE A 26 -6.21 -13.96 9.02
N ASP A 27 -6.66 -12.84 9.60
CA ASP A 27 -8.07 -12.49 9.67
C ASP A 27 -8.66 -12.18 8.29
N GLN A 28 -7.92 -11.49 7.42
CA GLN A 28 -8.32 -11.28 6.03
C GLN A 28 -8.48 -12.60 5.27
N VAL A 29 -7.51 -13.51 5.38
CA VAL A 29 -7.60 -14.82 4.72
C VAL A 29 -8.78 -15.63 5.24
N LYS A 30 -9.02 -15.65 6.56
CA LYS A 30 -10.18 -16.34 7.14
C LYS A 30 -11.50 -15.75 6.65
N ARG A 31 -11.60 -14.42 6.60
CA ARG A 31 -12.82 -13.71 6.22
C ARG A 31 -13.14 -13.86 4.74
N THR A 32 -12.12 -13.82 3.88
CA THR A 32 -12.28 -13.91 2.41
C THR A 32 -12.28 -15.34 1.89
N GLY A 33 -11.72 -16.29 2.65
CA GLY A 33 -11.50 -17.66 2.20
C GLY A 33 -10.43 -17.79 1.12
N ALA A 34 -9.62 -16.74 0.87
CA ALA A 34 -8.65 -16.72 -0.21
C ALA A 34 -7.59 -17.82 -0.06
N LYS A 35 -7.29 -18.51 -1.17
CA LYS A 35 -6.30 -19.59 -1.23
C LYS A 35 -5.20 -19.31 -2.23
N HIS A 36 -5.52 -18.65 -3.34
CA HIS A 36 -4.55 -18.31 -4.37
C HIS A 36 -4.34 -16.80 -4.42
N PHE A 37 -3.12 -16.35 -4.13
CA PHE A 37 -2.73 -14.96 -4.27
C PHE A 37 -1.81 -14.78 -5.48
N VAL A 38 -2.14 -13.80 -6.31
CA VAL A 38 -1.21 -13.32 -7.35
C VAL A 38 -0.39 -12.15 -6.81
N VAL A 39 0.93 -12.30 -6.85
CA VAL A 39 1.89 -11.30 -6.41
C VAL A 39 2.31 -10.46 -7.61
N ILE A 40 2.28 -9.14 -7.45
CA ILE A 40 2.73 -8.15 -8.43
C ILE A 40 4.09 -7.60 -7.96
N PRO A 41 5.21 -8.10 -8.50
CA PRO A 41 6.56 -7.75 -8.04
C PRO A 41 7.20 -6.59 -8.82
N TYR A 42 6.45 -5.90 -9.69
CA TYR A 42 7.02 -4.93 -10.65
C TYR A 42 7.72 -3.71 -10.04
N ALA A 43 7.54 -3.45 -8.74
CA ALA A 43 8.31 -2.42 -8.04
C ALA A 43 9.79 -2.82 -7.83
N VAL A 44 10.11 -4.11 -7.91
CA VAL A 44 11.44 -4.66 -7.65
C VAL A 44 12.35 -4.45 -8.86
N ILE A 45 13.50 -3.81 -8.63
CA ILE A 45 14.50 -3.48 -9.67
C ILE A 45 15.81 -4.24 -9.50
N ARG A 46 16.30 -4.37 -8.26
CA ARG A 46 17.65 -4.86 -7.96
C ARG A 46 17.74 -6.36 -7.65
N SER A 47 16.61 -7.04 -7.54
CA SER A 47 16.51 -8.47 -7.19
C SER A 47 15.50 -9.19 -8.06
N SER A 48 15.46 -10.52 -8.00
CA SER A 48 14.51 -11.28 -8.80
C SER A 48 13.06 -11.02 -8.38
N HIS A 49 12.16 -11.02 -9.37
CA HIS A 49 10.73 -11.06 -9.13
C HIS A 49 10.31 -12.39 -8.50
N ASP A 50 10.93 -13.50 -8.89
CA ASP A 50 10.67 -14.82 -8.29
C ASP A 50 11.08 -14.85 -6.80
N ASP A 51 12.22 -14.26 -6.44
CA ASP A 51 12.64 -14.15 -5.04
C ASP A 51 11.61 -13.37 -4.21
N ARG A 52 11.00 -12.33 -4.80
CA ARG A 52 9.95 -11.55 -4.13
C ARG A 52 8.71 -12.40 -3.88
N VAL A 53 8.31 -13.23 -4.84
CA VAL A 53 7.18 -14.16 -4.68
C VAL A 53 7.49 -15.20 -3.60
N ALA A 54 8.71 -15.75 -3.61
CA ALA A 54 9.15 -16.71 -2.60
C ALA A 54 9.11 -16.14 -1.18
N LEU A 55 9.46 -14.87 -0.99
CA LEU A 55 9.33 -14.19 0.32
C LEU A 55 7.86 -14.09 0.78
N VAL A 56 6.92 -13.88 -0.14
CA VAL A 56 5.49 -13.87 0.18
C VAL A 56 5.03 -15.28 0.56
N GLN A 57 5.40 -16.30 -0.22
CA GLN A 57 5.07 -17.70 0.11
C GLN A 57 5.61 -18.09 1.49
N ALA A 58 6.88 -17.78 1.77
CA ALA A 58 7.49 -18.06 3.07
C ALA A 58 6.75 -17.39 4.24
N THR A 59 6.13 -16.23 4.00
CA THR A 59 5.28 -15.57 5.00
C THR A 59 3.99 -16.36 5.23
N PHE A 60 3.31 -16.82 4.18
CA PHE A 60 2.14 -17.69 4.34
C PHE A 60 2.47 -18.98 5.09
N ASP A 61 3.58 -19.63 4.74
CA ASP A 61 4.05 -20.84 5.41
C ASP A 61 4.31 -20.58 6.90
N LYS A 62 4.99 -19.47 7.21
CA LYS A 62 5.29 -19.04 8.59
C LYS A 62 4.02 -18.78 9.40
N LEU A 63 2.99 -18.22 8.78
CA LEU A 63 1.70 -17.95 9.43
C LEU A 63 0.77 -19.18 9.48
N GLY A 64 1.18 -20.32 8.92
CA GLY A 64 0.36 -21.53 8.85
C GLY A 64 -0.86 -21.37 7.94
N LEU A 65 -0.78 -20.47 6.95
CA LEU A 65 -1.84 -20.23 5.98
C LEU A 65 -1.74 -21.24 4.85
N ASP A 66 -2.84 -21.96 4.60
CA ASP A 66 -3.00 -22.77 3.40
C ASP A 66 -3.31 -21.86 2.20
N CYS A 67 -2.27 -21.16 1.74
CA CYS A 67 -2.30 -20.19 0.65
C CYS A 67 -1.11 -20.37 -0.28
N ILE A 68 -1.33 -20.16 -1.57
CA ILE A 68 -0.31 -20.23 -2.62
C ILE A 68 -0.09 -18.84 -3.21
N ALA A 69 1.17 -18.41 -3.24
CA ALA A 69 1.60 -17.18 -3.90
C ALA A 69 2.20 -17.49 -5.28
N THR A 70 1.68 -16.85 -6.32
CA THR A 70 2.23 -16.96 -7.70
C THR A 70 2.62 -15.59 -8.24
N GLY A 71 3.68 -15.50 -9.02
CA GLY A 71 4.12 -14.23 -9.62
C GLY A 71 3.36 -13.86 -10.89
N LEU A 72 2.79 -12.65 -10.93
CA LEU A 72 2.13 -12.13 -12.13
C LEU A 72 3.09 -11.97 -13.31
N HIS A 73 4.38 -11.75 -13.05
CA HIS A 73 5.42 -11.62 -14.08
C HIS A 73 5.64 -12.89 -14.90
N ASN A 74 5.20 -14.06 -14.41
CA ASN A 74 5.27 -15.34 -15.12
C ASN A 74 3.96 -15.69 -15.83
N ALA A 75 2.90 -14.89 -15.68
CA ALA A 75 1.60 -15.19 -16.25
C ALA A 75 1.60 -14.90 -17.77
N PRO A 76 1.19 -15.86 -18.62
CA PRO A 76 1.06 -15.62 -20.07
C PRO A 76 -0.06 -14.62 -20.38
N ASP A 77 -1.11 -14.61 -19.57
CA ASP A 77 -2.17 -13.62 -19.57
C ASP A 77 -2.30 -13.03 -18.15
N PRO A 78 -1.70 -11.85 -17.88
CA PRO A 78 -1.74 -11.26 -16.56
C PRO A 78 -3.15 -10.78 -16.17
N VAL A 79 -4.03 -10.46 -17.13
CA VAL A 79 -5.41 -10.09 -16.84
C VAL A 79 -6.19 -11.30 -16.34
N ALA A 80 -6.09 -12.42 -17.06
CA ALA A 80 -6.73 -13.67 -16.66
C ALA A 80 -6.22 -14.17 -15.29
N ALA A 81 -4.91 -14.04 -15.02
CA ALA A 81 -4.35 -14.41 -13.73
C ALA A 81 -4.94 -13.60 -12.56
N ILE A 82 -5.15 -12.29 -12.74
CA ILE A 82 -5.82 -11.43 -11.76
C ILE A 82 -7.30 -11.81 -11.61
N GLU A 83 -7.98 -12.14 -12.71
CA GLU A 83 -9.38 -12.57 -12.69
C GLU A 83 -9.58 -13.95 -12.05
N GLN A 84 -8.56 -14.82 -12.02
CA GLN A 84 -8.63 -16.16 -11.43
C GLN A 84 -8.15 -16.24 -9.98
N ALA A 85 -7.22 -15.37 -9.56
CA ALA A 85 -6.71 -15.37 -8.18
C ALA A 85 -7.79 -15.02 -7.15
N ASP A 86 -7.69 -15.49 -5.92
CA ASP A 86 -8.59 -15.09 -4.83
C ASP A 86 -8.18 -13.75 -4.19
N GLY A 87 -6.88 -13.43 -4.29
CA GLY A 87 -6.32 -12.19 -3.75
C GLY A 87 -5.13 -11.67 -4.54
N ILE A 88 -4.79 -10.41 -4.31
CA ILE A 88 -3.72 -9.68 -4.98
C ILE A 88 -2.76 -9.16 -3.92
N ILE A 89 -1.46 -9.39 -4.12
CA ILE A 89 -0.41 -8.83 -3.29
C ILE A 89 0.47 -7.93 -4.14
N VAL A 90 0.71 -6.70 -3.72
CA VAL A 90 1.60 -5.77 -4.42
C VAL A 90 2.79 -5.43 -3.54
N SER A 91 3.97 -5.85 -4.02
CA SER A 91 5.20 -5.68 -3.27
C SER A 91 5.76 -4.26 -3.34
N GLY A 92 6.46 -3.85 -2.29
CA GLY A 92 7.27 -2.63 -2.26
C GLY A 92 8.50 -2.68 -3.18
N GLY A 93 9.04 -1.50 -3.47
CA GLY A 93 10.12 -1.24 -4.41
C GLY A 93 9.99 0.20 -4.90
N ASN A 94 10.25 0.48 -6.18
CA ASN A 94 10.06 1.81 -6.74
C ASN A 94 8.63 1.98 -7.29
N THR A 95 7.90 2.95 -6.75
CA THR A 95 6.50 3.25 -7.07
C THR A 95 6.32 3.76 -8.50
N TRP A 96 7.28 4.53 -9.04
CA TRP A 96 7.19 5.05 -10.41
C TRP A 96 7.28 3.93 -11.44
N VAL A 97 8.23 3.01 -11.27
CA VAL A 97 8.36 1.82 -12.12
C VAL A 97 7.13 0.93 -12.01
N LEU A 98 6.64 0.68 -10.79
CA LEU A 98 5.42 -0.10 -10.56
C LEU A 98 4.23 0.52 -11.30
N ASN A 99 3.94 1.80 -11.07
CA ASN A 99 2.78 2.46 -11.65
C ASN A 99 2.86 2.47 -13.18
N LYS A 100 4.01 2.83 -13.74
CA LYS A 100 4.23 2.80 -15.19
C LYS A 100 3.98 1.40 -15.76
N THR A 101 4.52 0.36 -15.13
CA THR A 101 4.36 -1.03 -15.59
C THR A 101 2.89 -1.46 -15.56
N LEU A 102 2.14 -1.10 -14.52
CA LEU A 102 0.70 -1.41 -14.45
C LEU A 102 -0.08 -0.73 -15.57
N HIS A 103 0.28 0.50 -15.94
CA HIS A 103 -0.35 1.20 -17.06
C HIS A 103 0.05 0.62 -18.42
N ASP A 104 1.34 0.36 -18.64
CA ASP A 104 1.85 -0.22 -19.89
C ASP A 104 1.19 -1.59 -20.17
N LEU A 105 0.94 -2.37 -19.13
CA LEU A 105 0.29 -3.69 -19.22
C LEU A 105 -1.25 -3.63 -19.12
N GLY A 106 -1.85 -2.45 -18.96
CA GLY A 106 -3.31 -2.29 -18.86
C GLY A 106 -3.93 -2.92 -17.60
N LEU A 107 -3.18 -3.07 -16.51
CA LEU A 107 -3.57 -3.83 -15.32
C LEU A 107 -4.35 -3.03 -14.26
N VAL A 108 -4.34 -1.70 -14.32
CA VAL A 108 -5.05 -0.84 -13.35
C VAL A 108 -6.56 -1.16 -13.32
N GLY A 109 -7.20 -1.27 -14.48
CA GLY A 109 -8.62 -1.61 -14.60
C GLY A 109 -8.96 -3.01 -14.04
N PRO A 110 -8.27 -4.08 -14.48
CA PRO A 110 -8.42 -5.43 -13.94
C PRO A 110 -8.26 -5.50 -12.42
N ILE A 111 -7.22 -4.89 -11.84
CA ILE A 111 -7.00 -4.87 -10.39
C ILE A 111 -8.15 -4.16 -9.67
N ARG A 112 -8.57 -2.99 -10.17
CA ARG A 112 -9.71 -2.25 -9.61
C ARG A 112 -11.00 -3.08 -9.63
N LYS A 113 -11.30 -3.76 -10.75
CA LYS A 113 -12.48 -4.62 -10.87
C LYS A 113 -12.43 -5.77 -9.86
N ALA A 114 -11.28 -6.45 -9.76
CA ALA A 114 -11.06 -7.54 -8.81
C ALA A 114 -11.33 -7.11 -7.35
N VAL A 115 -10.71 -6.01 -6.90
CA VAL A 115 -10.79 -5.61 -5.49
C VAL A 115 -12.12 -4.91 -5.17
N LEU A 116 -12.53 -3.92 -5.99
CA LEU A 116 -13.67 -3.06 -5.68
C LEU A 116 -15.03 -3.66 -6.04
N LYS A 117 -15.09 -4.52 -7.07
CA LYS A 117 -16.36 -5.09 -7.56
C LYS A 117 -16.53 -6.55 -7.20
N GLN A 118 -15.45 -7.32 -7.16
CA GLN A 118 -15.50 -8.75 -6.86
C GLN A 118 -15.10 -9.07 -5.40
N GLY A 119 -14.62 -8.07 -4.65
CA GLY A 119 -14.30 -8.23 -3.23
C GLY A 119 -13.05 -9.07 -2.96
N LYS A 120 -12.17 -9.24 -3.96
CA LYS A 120 -10.92 -9.98 -3.78
C LYS A 120 -10.00 -9.28 -2.77
N ALA A 121 -9.29 -10.08 -1.99
CA ALA A 121 -8.36 -9.58 -0.99
C ALA A 121 -7.24 -8.77 -1.66
N TYR A 122 -6.84 -7.66 -1.04
CA TYR A 122 -5.67 -6.88 -1.45
C TYR A 122 -4.72 -6.69 -0.27
N ILE A 123 -3.43 -6.92 -0.50
CA ILE A 123 -2.36 -6.55 0.43
C ILE A 123 -1.29 -5.78 -0.33
N GLY A 124 -1.08 -4.53 0.03
CA GLY A 124 0.01 -3.71 -0.50
C GLY A 124 0.94 -3.28 0.62
N TRP A 125 2.24 -3.22 0.36
CA TRP A 125 3.18 -2.53 1.26
C TRP A 125 4.05 -1.54 0.51
N SER A 126 4.38 -0.42 1.17
CA SER A 126 5.22 0.64 0.59
C SER A 126 4.68 1.12 -0.75
N ALA A 127 5.37 0.88 -1.88
CA ALA A 127 4.86 1.16 -3.23
C ALA A 127 3.48 0.55 -3.51
N GLY A 128 3.20 -0.66 -2.98
CA GLY A 128 1.87 -1.29 -3.08
C GLY A 128 0.78 -0.52 -2.33
N THR A 129 1.13 0.21 -1.28
CA THR A 129 0.23 1.13 -0.58
C THR A 129 0.03 2.41 -1.37
N ASN A 130 1.10 2.98 -1.94
CA ASN A 130 0.98 4.17 -2.79
C ASN A 130 0.03 3.96 -3.97
N ILE A 131 0.13 2.83 -4.69
CA ILE A 131 -0.77 2.60 -5.82
C ILE A 131 -2.22 2.34 -5.38
N GLY A 132 -2.46 1.95 -4.13
CA GLY A 132 -3.82 1.85 -3.56
C GLY A 132 -4.52 3.21 -3.46
N CYS A 133 -3.77 4.31 -3.50
CA CYS A 133 -4.28 5.67 -3.41
C CYS A 133 -4.80 6.17 -4.78
N PRO A 134 -5.35 7.39 -4.84
CA PRO A 134 -5.81 8.01 -6.08
C PRO A 134 -4.67 8.29 -7.07
N THR A 135 -3.49 8.68 -6.57
CA THR A 135 -2.27 8.85 -7.38
C THR A 135 -1.04 8.36 -6.61
N ILE A 136 0.14 8.42 -7.22
CA ILE A 136 1.41 8.09 -6.55
C ILE A 136 2.17 9.33 -6.02
N ARG A 137 1.56 10.52 -6.03
CA ARG A 137 2.25 11.81 -5.81
C ARG A 137 2.84 12.00 -4.41
N THR A 138 2.42 11.19 -3.45
CA THR A 138 2.92 11.20 -2.08
C THR A 138 3.89 10.04 -1.81
N THR A 139 4.45 9.41 -2.85
CA THR A 139 5.57 8.48 -2.70
C THR A 139 6.86 9.21 -2.30
N ASN A 140 7.74 8.52 -1.59
CA ASN A 140 9.09 9.00 -1.29
C ASN A 140 10.11 8.62 -2.38
N ASP A 141 9.66 7.84 -3.36
CA ASP A 141 10.53 7.29 -4.36
C ASP A 141 10.98 8.34 -5.38
N MET A 142 12.25 8.27 -5.72
CA MET A 142 12.82 9.04 -6.82
C MET A 142 12.14 8.65 -8.16
N PRO A 143 11.75 9.62 -9.00
CA PRO A 143 11.17 9.39 -10.33
C PRO A 143 12.24 8.94 -11.33
N ILE A 144 12.68 7.69 -11.22
CA ILE A 144 13.76 7.12 -12.04
C ILE A 144 13.32 6.72 -13.46
N VAL A 145 12.02 6.77 -13.75
CA VAL A 145 11.43 6.59 -15.07
C VAL A 145 10.54 7.77 -15.41
N THR A 146 10.47 8.12 -16.67
CA THR A 146 9.54 9.15 -17.16
C THR A 146 8.14 8.54 -17.33
N GLY A 147 7.12 9.23 -16.86
CA GLY A 147 5.73 8.87 -17.05
C GLY A 147 4.80 10.01 -16.68
N ALA A 148 3.63 10.06 -17.31
CA ALA A 148 2.54 10.89 -16.83
C ALA A 148 2.08 10.38 -15.46
N ILE A 149 1.76 11.28 -14.55
CA ILE A 149 1.07 10.92 -13.30
C ILE A 149 -0.39 10.65 -13.69
N LEU A 150 -0.72 9.36 -13.84
CA LEU A 150 -2.06 8.88 -14.09
C LEU A 150 -2.72 8.44 -12.79
N SER A 151 -4.05 8.28 -12.81
CA SER A 151 -4.79 7.70 -11.69
C SER A 151 -4.33 6.28 -11.41
N SER A 152 -4.08 5.97 -10.14
CA SER A 152 -3.67 4.65 -9.68
C SER A 152 -4.90 3.78 -9.39
N LEU A 153 -4.85 2.92 -8.36
CA LEU A 153 -5.94 1.99 -8.04
C LEU A 153 -7.11 2.65 -7.31
N ASN A 154 -6.96 3.83 -6.72
CA ASN A 154 -8.03 4.63 -6.11
C ASN A 154 -9.00 3.76 -5.27
N PHE A 155 -8.44 3.06 -4.28
CA PHE A 155 -9.16 2.26 -3.28
C PHE A 155 -9.61 3.08 -2.07
N VAL A 156 -8.85 4.14 -1.77
CA VAL A 156 -9.13 5.08 -0.69
C VAL A 156 -9.22 6.50 -1.28
N PRO A 157 -10.05 7.40 -0.72
CA PRO A 157 -10.26 8.74 -1.26
C PRO A 157 -9.25 9.76 -0.70
N PHE A 158 -8.04 9.33 -0.33
CA PHE A 158 -7.00 10.19 0.21
C PHE A 158 -5.63 9.68 -0.22
N GLN A 159 -4.61 10.53 -0.15
CA GLN A 159 -3.24 10.11 -0.43
C GLN A 159 -2.58 9.52 0.82
N ILE A 160 -1.68 8.56 0.62
CA ILE A 160 -0.87 7.98 1.70
C ILE A 160 0.60 8.29 1.41
N ASN A 161 1.30 8.84 2.41
CA ASN A 161 2.75 8.88 2.47
C ASN A 161 3.23 7.72 3.38
N PRO A 162 3.62 6.56 2.81
CA PRO A 162 4.20 5.47 3.58
C PRO A 162 5.61 5.84 4.04
N HIS A 163 6.17 5.06 4.97
CA HIS A 163 7.45 5.37 5.60
C HIS A 163 7.51 6.81 6.12
N TYR A 164 6.39 7.32 6.64
CA TYR A 164 6.35 8.66 7.19
C TYR A 164 7.26 8.73 8.42
N LEU A 165 8.15 9.72 8.42
CA LEU A 165 9.11 9.95 9.48
C LEU A 165 9.20 11.44 9.72
N GLU A 166 8.90 11.83 10.97
CA GLU A 166 8.92 13.22 11.43
C GLU A 166 10.33 13.67 11.89
N ALA A 167 11.37 12.87 11.62
CA ALA A 167 12.73 13.20 12.00
C ALA A 167 13.38 14.17 11.01
N SER A 168 14.02 15.21 11.52
CA SER A 168 15.04 15.96 10.81
C SER A 168 16.40 15.30 11.01
N VAL A 169 17.22 15.25 9.95
CA VAL A 169 18.61 14.84 10.06
C VAL A 169 19.42 16.04 10.54
N GLU A 170 20.18 15.91 11.61
CA GLU A 170 21.00 17.00 12.14
C GLU A 170 21.93 17.55 11.06
N GLY A 171 21.91 18.87 10.86
CA GLY A 171 22.70 19.56 9.82
C GLY A 171 22.15 19.45 8.40
N HIS A 172 21.04 18.73 8.16
CA HIS A 172 20.36 18.71 6.87
C HIS A 172 19.38 19.88 6.74
N MET A 173 19.58 20.71 5.72
CA MET A 173 18.79 21.92 5.46
C MET A 173 17.76 21.77 4.33
N GLY A 174 17.63 20.58 3.76
CA GLY A 174 16.58 20.29 2.77
C GLY A 174 15.21 20.09 3.43
N GLU A 175 14.15 20.14 2.63
CA GLU A 175 12.77 20.10 3.13
C GLU A 175 12.49 18.80 3.89
N THR A 176 11.90 18.97 5.07
CA THR A 176 11.31 17.92 5.90
C THR A 176 10.16 17.22 5.17
N ARG A 177 9.72 16.08 5.69
CA ARG A 177 8.57 15.39 5.10
C ARG A 177 7.30 16.25 5.16
N ASP A 178 7.12 16.99 6.25
CA ASP A 178 5.97 17.85 6.46
C ASP A 178 5.95 18.98 5.43
N GLU A 179 7.08 19.66 5.23
CA GLU A 179 7.19 20.72 4.23
C GLU A 179 6.83 20.22 2.82
N ARG A 180 7.31 19.03 2.42
CA ARG A 180 6.95 18.44 1.11
C ARG A 180 5.46 18.11 1.00
N ILE A 181 4.83 17.65 2.09
CA ILE A 181 3.39 17.38 2.10
C ILE A 181 2.61 18.70 2.06
N GLN A 182 3.09 19.75 2.72
CA GLN A 182 2.46 21.08 2.66
C GLN A 182 2.56 21.70 1.25
N GLU A 183 3.70 21.55 0.57
CA GLU A 183 3.83 21.92 -0.85
C GLU A 183 2.81 21.18 -1.73
N PHE A 184 2.65 19.87 -1.50
CA PHE A 184 1.63 19.08 -2.19
C PHE A 184 0.22 19.65 -1.95
N LEU A 185 -0.11 20.00 -0.70
CA LEU A 185 -1.43 20.55 -0.34
C LEU A 185 -1.67 21.95 -0.90
N GLU A 186 -0.65 22.77 -1.08
CA GLU A 186 -0.82 24.09 -1.71
C GLU A 186 -1.26 23.97 -3.17
N VAL A 187 -0.77 22.95 -3.88
CA VAL A 187 -1.16 22.65 -5.27
C VAL A 187 -2.46 21.84 -5.33
N ASN A 188 -2.68 20.93 -4.38
CA ASN A 188 -3.76 19.94 -4.39
C ASN A 188 -4.67 20.09 -3.17
N LYS A 189 -5.30 21.27 -3.04
CA LYS A 189 -6.02 21.72 -1.84
C LYS A 189 -7.13 20.78 -1.36
N HIS A 190 -7.67 19.95 -2.24
CA HIS A 190 -8.76 19.02 -1.94
C HIS A 190 -8.29 17.58 -1.71
N GLU A 191 -6.98 17.30 -1.81
CA GLU A 191 -6.43 15.95 -1.66
C GLU A 191 -5.70 15.82 -0.32
N PRO A 192 -6.38 15.39 0.75
CA PRO A 192 -5.72 15.19 2.04
C PRO A 192 -4.71 14.05 1.97
N VAL A 193 -3.70 14.15 2.84
CA VAL A 193 -2.59 13.19 2.93
C VAL A 193 -2.57 12.61 4.33
N ILE A 194 -2.40 11.30 4.45
CA ILE A 194 -1.99 10.68 5.72
C ILE A 194 -0.54 10.21 5.64
N GLY A 195 0.25 10.59 6.64
CA GLY A 195 1.57 10.02 6.90
C GLY A 195 1.43 8.80 7.80
N ILE A 196 1.80 7.62 7.30
CA ILE A 196 1.81 6.38 8.10
C ILE A 196 3.25 5.93 8.38
N PRO A 197 3.69 5.84 9.64
CA PRO A 197 5.04 5.40 9.97
C PRO A 197 5.32 3.94 9.62
N GLU A 198 6.59 3.55 9.56
CA GLU A 198 6.92 2.12 9.48
C GLU A 198 6.38 1.33 10.67
N GLY A 199 5.93 0.10 10.43
CA GLY A 199 5.30 -0.79 11.41
C GLY A 199 3.80 -0.59 11.56
N THR A 200 3.19 0.22 10.70
CA THR A 200 1.77 0.60 10.78
C THR A 200 1.06 0.31 9.47
N TRP A 201 -0.26 0.15 9.53
CA TRP A 201 -1.08 -0.17 8.36
C TRP A 201 -2.52 0.32 8.53
N LEU A 202 -3.19 0.49 7.39
CA LEU A 202 -4.64 0.61 7.33
C LEU A 202 -5.25 -0.73 6.95
N ALA A 203 -6.35 -1.08 7.61
CA ALA A 203 -7.21 -2.19 7.22
C ALA A 203 -8.58 -1.65 6.83
N ILE A 204 -9.05 -2.03 5.64
CA ILE A 204 -10.37 -1.68 5.14
C ILE A 204 -11.14 -2.98 4.90
N ALA A 205 -12.24 -3.16 5.62
CA ALA A 205 -13.15 -4.28 5.46
C ALA A 205 -14.60 -3.77 5.47
N ASP A 206 -15.39 -4.17 4.47
CA ASP A 206 -16.79 -3.76 4.34
C ASP A 206 -17.01 -2.23 4.43
N ASN A 207 -16.08 -1.49 3.81
CA ASN A 207 -16.06 -0.02 3.79
C ASN A 207 -15.76 0.66 5.15
N ASN A 208 -15.44 -0.13 6.19
CA ASN A 208 -14.93 0.37 7.46
C ASN A 208 -13.41 0.41 7.40
N ILE A 209 -12.82 1.54 7.80
CA ILE A 209 -11.37 1.73 7.88
C ILE A 209 -10.92 1.71 9.34
N SER A 210 -9.77 1.10 9.58
CA SER A 210 -9.11 1.09 10.88
C SER A 210 -7.60 1.27 10.73
N TYR A 211 -6.99 1.96 11.69
CA TYR A 211 -5.55 2.16 11.76
C TYR A 211 -4.93 1.29 12.84
N HIS A 212 -3.80 0.66 12.51
CA HIS A 212 -3.10 -0.27 13.37
C HIS A 212 -1.60 0.01 13.36
N ALA A 213 -0.95 -0.22 14.51
CA ALA A 213 0.49 -0.04 14.63
C ALA A 213 1.10 -1.12 15.53
N ALA A 214 2.05 -1.88 15.01
CA ALA A 214 2.82 -2.87 15.78
C ALA A 214 3.78 -2.21 16.78
N ASN A 215 4.07 -0.92 16.60
CA ASN A 215 4.98 -0.13 17.43
C ASN A 215 4.30 1.06 18.13
N GLY A 216 2.97 1.12 18.13
CA GLY A 216 2.20 2.17 18.80
C GLY A 216 2.34 3.56 18.20
N LYS A 217 2.94 3.73 17.01
CA LYS A 217 3.11 5.05 16.40
C LYS A 217 1.77 5.59 15.86
N PRO A 218 1.45 6.88 16.07
CA PRO A 218 0.27 7.49 15.50
C PRO A 218 0.42 7.70 13.98
N LEU A 219 -0.69 7.75 13.25
CA LEU A 219 -0.70 8.36 11.91
C LEU A 219 -0.81 9.88 12.06
N LYS A 220 -0.36 10.61 11.05
CA LYS A 220 -0.50 12.06 10.96
C LYS A 220 -1.34 12.44 9.76
N PHE A 221 -2.44 13.15 9.98
CA PHE A 221 -3.37 13.62 8.96
C PHE A 221 -3.04 15.06 8.58
N PHE A 222 -2.92 15.32 7.28
CA PHE A 222 -2.63 16.62 6.71
C PHE A 222 -3.77 17.04 5.78
N SER A 223 -4.26 18.26 5.96
CA SER A 223 -5.28 18.87 5.10
C SER A 223 -4.98 20.35 4.87
N TYR A 224 -5.41 20.87 3.73
CA TYR A 224 -5.11 22.25 3.35
C TYR A 224 -5.65 23.26 4.37
N GLY A 225 -4.80 24.21 4.77
CA GLY A 225 -5.17 25.30 5.67
C GLY A 225 -5.39 24.92 7.13
N ASN A 226 -5.07 23.68 7.53
CA ASN A 226 -5.21 23.20 8.91
C ASN A 226 -3.88 22.67 9.44
N GLU A 227 -3.68 22.80 10.76
CA GLU A 227 -2.58 22.14 11.43
C GLU A 227 -2.73 20.61 11.34
N PRO A 228 -1.63 19.85 11.16
CA PRO A 228 -1.70 18.39 11.11
C PRO A 228 -2.25 17.79 12.41
N VAL A 229 -3.07 16.74 12.28
CA VAL A 229 -3.73 16.06 13.42
C VAL A 229 -3.19 14.65 13.55
N TYR A 230 -2.93 14.20 14.77
CA TYR A 230 -2.49 12.82 15.03
C TYR A 230 -3.67 11.94 15.42
N TYR A 231 -3.65 10.69 14.95
CA TYR A 231 -4.56 9.64 15.38
C TYR A 231 -3.77 8.42 15.86
N GLN A 232 -4.12 7.95 17.04
CA GLN A 232 -3.55 6.76 17.67
C GLN A 232 -4.18 5.49 17.10
N PRO A 233 -3.49 4.33 17.21
CA PRO A 233 -4.14 3.04 16.98
C PRO A 233 -5.37 2.89 17.87
N GLY A 234 -6.52 2.59 17.25
CA GLY A 234 -7.82 2.48 17.92
C GLY A 234 -8.69 3.74 17.91
N ASP A 235 -8.14 4.89 17.50
CA ASP A 235 -8.97 6.08 17.25
C ASP A 235 -9.90 5.85 16.04
N ASP A 236 -11.07 6.50 16.06
CA ASP A 236 -12.00 6.48 14.94
C ASP A 236 -11.44 7.32 13.78
N VAL A 237 -11.11 6.63 12.69
CA VAL A 237 -10.60 7.22 11.45
C VAL A 237 -11.58 7.02 10.29
N GLN A 238 -12.83 6.65 10.56
CA GLN A 238 -13.84 6.37 9.53
C GLN A 238 -14.09 7.57 8.62
N PHE A 239 -13.99 8.79 9.17
CA PHE A 239 -14.12 10.05 8.42
C PHE A 239 -13.20 10.11 7.18
N LEU A 240 -12.06 9.38 7.19
CA LEU A 240 -11.16 9.31 6.05
C LEU A 240 -11.84 8.71 4.82
N MET A 241 -12.79 7.79 4.98
CA MET A 241 -13.52 7.18 3.86
C MET A 241 -14.65 8.07 3.33
N ASP A 242 -15.08 9.07 4.10
CA ASP A 242 -16.13 10.02 3.73
C ASP A 242 -15.56 11.28 3.05
N LEU A 243 -14.24 11.39 2.97
CA LEU A 243 -13.56 12.42 2.21
C LEU A 243 -14.00 12.32 0.74
N SER A 244 -14.57 13.40 0.23
CA SER A 244 -15.00 13.53 -1.15
C SER A 244 -14.36 14.77 -1.74
N TYR A 245 -13.71 14.59 -2.89
CA TYR A 245 -13.14 15.69 -3.70
C TYR A 245 -13.39 15.45 -5.18
#